data_AF-A0AAW4CQQ6-F1
#
_entry.id   AF-A0AAW4CQQ6-F1
#
_cell.length_a   1.000
_cell.length_b   1.000
_cell.length_c   1.000
_cell.angle_alpha   90.00
_cell.angle_beta   90.00
_cell.angle_gamma   90.00
#
_symmetry.space_group_name_H-M   'P 1'
#
loop_
_entity.id
_entity.type
_entity.pdbx_description
1 polymer ?
#
loop_
_entity_poly.entity_id
_entity_poly.type
_entity_poly.pdbx_seq_one_letter_code
_entity_poly.pdbx_strand_id
1 'polypeptide(L)' 'MKIIQITDLHLVPKGRSLFENDPGVRLEACIADIAANHADADLCVITGDLAHHGEHGAYIRLREALEALPVPVR' A
#
# COMPACT_ATOMS: atom_id res chain seq x y z
N MET A 1 1.61 -1.28 22.54
CA MET A 1 0.73 -1.35 21.36
C MET A 1 1.21 -0.34 20.34
N LYS A 2 1.57 -0.80 19.15
CA LYS A 2 2.12 0.00 18.04
C LYS A 2 1.28 -0.26 16.79
N ILE A 3 0.78 0.82 16.19
CA ILE A 3 -0.05 0.78 14.98
C ILE A 3 0.61 1.63 13.91
N ILE A 4 0.61 1.12 12.67
CA ILE A 4 1.01 1.87 11.48
C ILE A 4 -0.27 2.28 10.76
N GLN A 5 -0.40 3.57 10.42
CA GLN A 5 -1.49 4.06 9.59
C GLN A 5 -0.93 4.54 8.26
N ILE A 6 -1.49 4.05 7.16
CA ILE A 6 -1.24 4.51 5.80
C ILE A 6 -2.56 5.04 5.23
N THR A 7 -2.51 6.04 4.37
CA THR A 7 -3.70 6.61 3.74
C THR A 7 -3.37 7.14 2.36
N ASP A 8 -4.39 7.37 1.53
CA ASP A 8 -4.29 8.10 0.26
C ASP A 8 -3.30 7.49 -0.73
N LEU A 9 -3.42 6.17 -0.95
CA LEU A 9 -2.53 5.42 -1.85
C LEU A 9 -2.68 5.84 -3.31
N HIS A 10 -3.89 6.23 -3.72
CA HIS A 10 -4.27 6.57 -5.08
C HIS A 10 -3.68 5.63 -6.14
N LEU A 11 -3.78 4.31 -5.91
CA LEU A 11 -3.23 3.33 -6.85
C LEU A 11 -3.90 3.42 -8.21
N VAL A 12 -3.09 3.15 -9.23
CA VAL A 12 -3.48 2.94 -10.62
C VAL A 12 -3.01 1.55 -11.07
N PRO A 13 -3.60 0.96 -12.13
CA PRO A 13 -3.17 -0.32 -12.66
C PRO A 13 -1.66 -0.38 -12.96
N LYS A 14 -1.08 -1.58 -12.87
CA LYS A 14 0.36 -1.79 -13.13
C LYS A 14 0.77 -1.26 -14.50
N GLY A 15 1.93 -0.60 -14.56
CA GLY A 15 2.44 0.03 -15.79
C GLY A 15 1.80 1.39 -16.13
N ARG A 16 0.97 1.94 -15.23
CA ARG A 16 0.45 3.31 -15.31
C ARG A 16 1.12 4.20 -14.27
N SER A 17 1.18 5.48 -14.59
CA SER A 17 1.64 6.53 -13.68
C SER A 17 0.50 7.50 -13.41
N LEU A 18 0.52 8.10 -12.23
CA LEU A 18 -0.32 9.20 -11.80
C LEU A 18 0.58 10.43 -11.60
N PHE A 19 0.36 11.50 -12.38
CA PHE A 19 1.18 12.73 -12.33
C PHE A 19 2.69 12.44 -12.35
N GLU A 20 3.14 11.67 -13.34
CA GLU A 20 4.54 11.27 -13.56
C GLU A 20 5.16 10.37 -12.47
N ASN A 21 4.40 10.01 -11.43
CA ASN A 21 4.81 9.07 -10.38
C ASN A 21 4.07 7.75 -10.51
N ASP A 22 4.67 6.64 -10.06
CA ASP A 22 3.96 5.36 -9.91
C ASP A 22 3.61 5.15 -8.42
N PRO A 23 2.33 5.34 -8.02
CA PRO A 23 1.90 5.15 -6.63
C PRO A 23 2.13 3.73 -6.12
N GLY A 24 2.12 2.71 -6.98
CA GLY A 24 2.37 1.35 -6.53
C GLY A 24 3.84 1.09 -6.21
N VAL A 25 4.79 1.70 -6.94
CA VAL A 25 6.22 1.64 -6.56
C VAL A 25 6.44 2.30 -5.21
N ARG A 26 5.73 3.41 -4.93
CA ARG A 26 5.80 4.08 -3.62
C ARG A 26 5.22 3.21 -2.50
N LEU A 27 4.10 2.52 -2.75
CA LEU A 27 3.53 1.57 -1.81
C LEU A 27 4.50 0.40 -1.54
N GLU A 28 5.09 -0.19 -2.57
CA GLU A 28 6.07 -1.27 -2.45
C GLU A 28 7.27 -0.83 -1.58
N ALA A 29 7.79 0.38 -1.82
CA ALA A 29 8.86 0.95 -1.01
C ALA A 29 8.44 1.18 0.46
N CYS A 30 7.22 1.67 0.69
CA CYS A 30 6.67 1.85 2.04
C CYS A 30 6.54 0.51 2.78
N ILE A 31 6.02 -0.53 2.12
CA ILE A 31 5.88 -1.87 2.70
C ILE A 31 7.26 -2.48 3.01
N ALA A 32 8.24 -2.30 2.12
CA ALA A 32 9.61 -2.76 2.36
C ALA A 32 10.24 -2.10 3.60
N ASP A 33 10.03 -0.79 3.78
CA ASP A 33 10.50 -0.07 4.96
C ASP A 33 9.82 -0.56 6.25
N ILE A 34 8.49 -0.75 6.22
CA ILE A 34 7.74 -1.33 7.33
C ILE A 34 8.29 -2.72 7.68
N ALA A 35 8.56 -3.56 6.68
CA ALA A 35 9.06 -4.90 6.91
C ALA A 35 10.46 -4.91 7.53
N ALA A 36 11.32 -3.97 7.12
CA ALA A 36 12.68 -3.85 7.65
C ALA A 36 12.72 -3.28 9.08
N ASN A 37 11.87 -2.29 9.37
CA ASN A 37 12.03 -1.45 10.56
C ASN A 37 10.92 -1.63 11.60
N HIS A 38 9.76 -2.15 11.21
CA HIS A 38 8.54 -2.13 12.02
C HIS A 38 7.74 -3.43 11.98
N ALA A 39 8.42 -4.57 11.76
CA ALA A 39 7.81 -5.91 11.86
C ALA A 39 7.26 -6.25 13.26
N ASP A 40 7.59 -5.44 14.28
CA ASP A 40 7.04 -5.51 15.64
C ASP A 40 5.68 -4.82 15.81
N ALA A 41 5.14 -4.17 14.77
CA ALA A 41 3.84 -3.51 14.86
C ALA A 41 2.69 -4.52 15.02
N ASP A 42 1.69 -4.16 15.83
CA ASP A 42 0.53 -5.01 16.10
C ASP A 42 -0.47 -5.00 14.92
N LEU A 43 -0.50 -3.91 14.14
CA LEU A 43 -1.48 -3.67 13.09
C LEU A 43 -1.01 -2.60 12.09
N CYS A 44 -1.29 -2.80 10.81
CA CYS A 44 -1.28 -1.75 9.79
C CYS A 44 -2.73 -1.46 9.35
N VAL A 45 -3.14 -0.19 9.32
CA VAL A 45 -4.48 0.24 8.90
C VAL A 45 -4.35 1.14 7.69
N ILE A 46 -5.13 0.88 6.64
CA ILE A 46 -5.17 1.69 5.41
C ILE A 46 -6.51 2.42 5.31
N THR A 47 -6.50 3.74 5.48
CA THR A 47 -7.73 4.48 5.84
C THR A 47 -8.50 5.15 4.71
N GLY A 48 -8.15 4.94 3.44
CA GLY A 48 -8.92 5.53 2.34
C GLY A 48 -8.12 5.72 1.07
N ASP A 49 -8.83 6.17 0.02
CA ASP A 49 -8.29 6.52 -1.29
C ASP A 49 -7.31 5.46 -1.84
N LEU A 50 -7.72 4.20 -1.71
CA LEU A 50 -6.94 3.02 -2.09
C LEU A 50 -6.57 3.04 -3.58
N ALA A 51 -7.53 3.41 -4.43
CA ALA A 51 -7.38 3.50 -5.88
C ALA A 51 -7.85 4.89 -6.35
N HIS A 52 -7.14 5.48 -7.30
CA HIS A 52 -7.44 6.86 -7.74
C HIS A 52 -8.77 6.96 -8.51
N HIS A 53 -9.07 5.96 -9.35
CA HIS A 53 -10.32 5.92 -10.14
C HIS A 53 -11.17 4.67 -9.86
N GLY A 54 -10.90 3.94 -8.78
CA GLY A 54 -11.63 2.71 -8.44
C GLY A 54 -11.43 1.56 -9.45
N GLU A 55 -10.32 1.57 -10.19
CA GLU A 55 -10.05 0.60 -11.25
C GLU A 55 -9.78 -0.80 -10.69
N HIS A 56 -10.34 -1.83 -11.33
CA HIS A 56 -10.13 -3.22 -10.91
C HIS A 56 -8.64 -3.61 -10.86
N GLY A 57 -7.86 -3.17 -11.84
CA GLY A 57 -6.41 -3.41 -11.89
C GLY A 57 -5.63 -2.75 -10.74
N ALA A 58 -6.12 -1.62 -10.21
CA ALA A 58 -5.52 -0.99 -9.04
C ALA A 58 -5.76 -1.81 -7.76
N TYR A 59 -6.95 -2.40 -7.61
CA TYR A 59 -7.24 -3.29 -6.48
C TYR A 59 -6.51 -4.63 -6.55
N ILE A 60 -6.32 -5.19 -7.74
CA ILE A 60 -5.45 -6.37 -7.92
C ILE A 60 -4.04 -6.03 -7.45
N ARG A 61 -3.50 -4.89 -7.92
CA ARG A 61 -2.16 -4.42 -7.53
C ARG A 61 -2.05 -4.17 -6.04
N LEU A 62 -3.09 -3.59 -5.42
CA LEU A 62 -3.15 -3.41 -3.96
C LEU A 62 -3.03 -4.76 -3.26
N ARG A 63 -3.88 -5.73 -3.62
CA ARG A 63 -3.89 -7.06 -3.01
C ARG A 63 -2.49 -7.70 -3.09
N GLU A 64 -1.88 -7.69 -4.27
CA GLU A 64 -0.53 -8.23 -4.49
C GLU A 64 0.52 -7.53 -3.62
N ALA A 65 0.49 -6.20 -3.49
CA ALA A 65 1.42 -5.47 -2.64
C ALA A 65 1.25 -5.84 -1.15
N LEU A 66 0.01 -5.97 -0.68
CA LEU A 66 -0.29 -6.29 0.73
C LEU A 66 0.14 -7.69 1.15
N GLU A 67 0.37 -8.62 0.21
CA GLU A 67 0.92 -9.96 0.52
C GLU A 67 2.34 -9.88 1.13
N ALA A 68 3.06 -8.78 0.92
CA ALA A 68 4.41 -8.57 1.46
C ALA A 68 4.44 -7.92 2.85
N LEU A 69 3.30 -7.49 3.41
CA LEU A 69 3.25 -6.90 4.74
C LEU A 69 3.40 -8.00 5.82
N PRO A 70 4.39 -7.91 6.73
CA PRO A 70 4.61 -8.94 7.75
C PRO A 70 3.67 -8.83 8.96
N VAL A 71 2.77 -7.85 8.97
CA VAL A 71 1.84 -7.57 10.06
C VAL A 71 0.40 -7.62 9.54
N PRO A 72 -0.61 -7.89 10.39
CA PRO A 72 -2.00 -7.83 9.99
C PRO A 72 -2.36 -6.48 9.37
N VAL A 73 -3.11 -6.49 8.27
CA VAL A 73 -3.61 -5.29 7.59
C VAL A 73 -5.14 -5.18 7.68
N ARG A 74 -5.66 -3.96 7.79
CA ARG A 74 -7.10 -3.63 7.82
C ARG A 74 -7.44 -2.47 6.90
#